data_AF-A0AAE9MF67-F1
#
_entry.id   AF-A0AAE9MF67-F1
#
_cell.length_a   1.000
_cell.length_b   1.000
_cell.length_c   1.000
_cell.angle_alpha   90.00
_cell.angle_beta   90.00
_cell.angle_gamma   90.00
#
_symmetry.space_group_name_H-M   'P 1'
#
loop_
_entity.id
_entity.type
_entity.pdbx_description
1 polymer ?
#
loop_
_entity_poly.entity_id
_entity_poly.type
_entity_poly.pdbx_seq_one_letter_code
_entity_poly.pdbx_strand_id
1 'polypeptide(L)'
;MAFPGIISRLHPDSDPATLARQLLQGQQTRAEAFWLPAALQSEAASVLAALSDRCSLYLEQPGTLPLRGHDGVLQEDGTLLLGNGNHMKLAVTQGDGGLVPEQGLCEMALWLEAGHRNFICSAAVQPVARAILNIWPLDPYLARHFLLSFTPLLCEATEADYLAVFSTRESGATARPAWVEAYMKLEKKLHRAYLDH
;
A
#
# COMPACT_ATOMS: atom_id res chain seq x y z
N MET A 1 -7.07 12.19 -13.65
CA MET A 1 -6.82 11.81 -12.23
C MET A 1 -5.32 11.88 -12.00
N ALA A 2 -4.87 12.39 -10.85
CA ALA A 2 -3.46 12.35 -10.47
C ALA A 2 -3.06 10.91 -10.06
N PHE A 3 -1.78 10.57 -10.14
CA PHE A 3 -1.28 9.28 -9.68
C PHE A 3 -1.46 9.13 -8.16
N PRO A 4 -1.92 7.97 -7.64
CA PRO A 4 -2.11 7.77 -6.22
C PRO A 4 -0.82 7.91 -5.43
N GLY A 5 -0.89 8.56 -4.27
CA GLY A 5 0.27 8.75 -3.39
C GLY A 5 0.74 7.45 -2.75
N ILE A 6 -0.17 6.49 -2.55
CA ILE A 6 0.15 5.15 -2.08
C ILE A 6 -0.69 4.10 -2.79
N ILE A 7 -0.04 3.01 -3.19
CA ILE A 7 -0.64 1.87 -3.86
C ILE A 7 -0.54 0.67 -2.90
N SER A 8 -1.70 0.06 -2.63
CA SER A 8 -1.84 -1.01 -1.64
C SER A 8 -1.63 -2.37 -2.31
N ARG A 9 -0.50 -3.01 -2.09
CA ARG A 9 -0.23 -4.35 -2.62
C ARG A 9 -1.06 -5.39 -1.89
N LEU A 10 -1.82 -6.17 -2.66
CA LEU A 10 -2.55 -7.33 -2.15
C LEU A 10 -1.58 -8.48 -1.86
N HIS A 11 -1.87 -9.23 -0.80
CA HIS A 11 -1.09 -10.39 -0.38
C HIS A 11 -1.73 -11.66 -0.91
N PRO A 12 -0.96 -12.54 -1.58
CA PRO A 12 -1.42 -13.88 -1.87
C PRO A 12 -1.55 -14.65 -0.57
N ASP A 13 -2.64 -15.41 -0.46
CA ASP A 13 -2.86 -16.35 0.64
C ASP A 13 -3.69 -17.52 0.12
N SER A 14 -3.56 -18.66 0.78
CA SER A 14 -4.31 -19.87 0.43
C SER A 14 -5.79 -19.80 0.82
N ASP A 15 -6.15 -18.94 1.77
CA ASP A 15 -7.54 -18.69 2.17
C ASP A 15 -8.18 -17.61 1.27
N PRO A 16 -9.20 -17.95 0.45
CA PRO A 16 -9.89 -16.97 -0.38
C PRO A 16 -10.55 -15.84 0.43
N ALA A 17 -10.92 -16.08 1.69
CA ALA A 17 -11.49 -15.06 2.55
C ALA A 17 -10.49 -13.94 2.87
N THR A 18 -9.19 -14.24 2.84
CA THR A 18 -8.13 -13.25 3.05
C THR A 18 -8.14 -12.17 1.98
N LEU A 19 -8.36 -12.50 0.70
CA LEU A 19 -8.43 -11.50 -0.35
C LEU A 19 -9.63 -10.56 -0.18
N ALA A 20 -10.82 -11.11 0.08
CA ALA A 20 -12.01 -10.32 0.34
C ALA A 20 -11.83 -9.39 1.55
N ARG A 21 -11.20 -9.89 2.63
CA ARG A 21 -10.85 -9.11 3.82
C ARG A 21 -9.90 -7.95 3.49
N GLN A 22 -8.85 -8.20 2.70
CA GLN A 22 -7.90 -7.15 2.30
C GLN A 22 -8.59 -6.03 1.53
N LEU A 23 -9.47 -6.36 0.58
CA LEU A 23 -10.24 -5.38 -0.19
C LEU A 23 -11.19 -4.58 0.71
N LEU A 24 -11.94 -5.26 1.57
CA LEU A 24 -12.87 -4.60 2.50
C LEU A 24 -12.13 -3.63 3.43
N GLN A 25 -11.02 -4.06 4.03
CA GLN A 25 -10.23 -3.22 4.91
C GLN A 25 -9.58 -2.06 4.16
N GLY A 26 -9.05 -2.29 2.96
CA GLY A 26 -8.52 -1.22 2.13
C GLY A 26 -9.58 -0.17 1.77
N GLN A 27 -10.83 -0.57 1.53
CA GLN A 27 -11.93 0.38 1.35
C GLN A 27 -12.21 1.19 2.62
N GLN A 28 -12.22 0.55 3.79
CA GLN A 28 -12.39 1.22 5.09
C GLN A 28 -11.26 2.22 5.39
N THR A 29 -10.03 1.91 4.96
CA THR A 29 -8.86 2.79 5.11
C THR A 29 -8.63 3.71 3.92
N ARG A 30 -9.60 3.79 3.01
CA ARG A 30 -9.61 4.68 1.83
C ARG A 30 -8.40 4.49 0.91
N ALA A 31 -8.05 3.24 0.61
CA ALA A 31 -7.06 2.91 -0.41
C ALA A 31 -7.44 3.54 -1.77
N GLU A 32 -6.49 4.27 -2.36
CA GLU A 32 -6.67 4.93 -3.67
C GLU A 32 -6.46 3.97 -4.84
N ALA A 33 -5.58 2.99 -4.65
CA ALA A 33 -5.31 1.96 -5.64
C ALA A 33 -4.83 0.67 -4.97
N PHE A 34 -5.04 -0.44 -5.68
CA PHE A 34 -4.49 -1.75 -5.34
C PHE A 34 -3.50 -2.21 -6.39
N TRP A 35 -2.41 -2.82 -5.93
CA TRP A 35 -1.48 -3.57 -6.76
C TRP A 35 -1.79 -5.06 -6.64
N LEU A 36 -2.14 -5.68 -7.76
CA LEU A 36 -2.39 -7.11 -7.87
C LEU A 36 -1.09 -7.81 -8.28
N PRO A 37 -0.43 -8.56 -7.38
CA PRO A 37 0.74 -9.33 -7.74
C PRO A 37 0.38 -10.45 -8.72
N ALA A 38 1.36 -10.91 -9.50
CA ALA A 38 1.21 -11.97 -10.50
C ALA A 38 0.61 -13.26 -9.92
N ALA A 39 0.91 -13.57 -8.65
CA ALA A 39 0.37 -14.72 -7.94
C ALA A 39 -1.16 -14.70 -7.81
N LEU A 40 -1.80 -13.52 -7.92
CA LEU A 40 -3.25 -13.33 -7.84
C LEU A 40 -3.88 -13.01 -9.19
N GLN A 41 -3.18 -13.24 -10.31
CA GLN A 41 -3.68 -12.89 -11.64
C GLN A 41 -5.01 -13.59 -11.99
N SER A 42 -5.24 -14.81 -11.49
CA SER A 42 -6.52 -15.51 -11.65
C SER A 42 -7.70 -14.77 -11.01
N GLU A 43 -7.43 -13.97 -9.99
CA GLU A 43 -8.43 -13.22 -9.22
C GLU A 43 -8.70 -11.82 -9.79
N ALA A 44 -7.97 -11.40 -10.83
CA ALA A 44 -8.00 -10.02 -11.33
C ALA A 44 -9.42 -9.53 -11.68
N ALA A 45 -10.23 -10.39 -12.32
CA ALA A 45 -11.61 -10.06 -12.68
C ALA A 45 -12.51 -9.87 -11.43
N SER A 46 -12.38 -10.76 -10.45
CA SER A 46 -13.11 -10.70 -9.17
C SER A 46 -12.72 -9.46 -8.37
N VAL A 47 -11.43 -9.14 -8.32
CA VAL A 47 -10.92 -7.93 -7.67
C VAL A 47 -11.48 -6.70 -8.35
N LEU A 48 -11.36 -6.59 -9.68
CA LEU A 48 -11.86 -5.43 -10.42
C LEU A 48 -13.36 -5.19 -10.19
N ALA A 49 -14.16 -6.27 -10.18
CA ALA A 49 -15.60 -6.20 -9.94
C ALA A 49 -15.96 -5.75 -8.51
N ALA A 50 -15.10 -6.00 -7.52
CA ALA A 50 -15.31 -5.61 -6.13
C ALA A 50 -14.86 -4.16 -5.83
N LEU A 51 -14.06 -3.54 -6.70
CA LEU A 51 -13.57 -2.18 -6.51
C LEU A 51 -14.59 -1.13 -6.91
N SER A 52 -14.65 -0.05 -6.13
CA SER A 52 -15.39 1.15 -6.54
C SER A 52 -14.74 1.82 -7.77
N ASP A 53 -15.50 2.62 -8.50
CA ASP A 53 -15.01 3.42 -9.64
C ASP A 53 -13.96 4.47 -9.27
N ARG A 54 -13.74 4.73 -7.98
CA ARG A 54 -12.74 5.68 -7.49
C ARG A 54 -11.40 5.03 -7.12
N CYS A 55 -11.35 3.69 -7.10
CA CYS A 55 -10.18 2.94 -6.69
C CYS A 55 -9.57 2.25 -7.91
N SER A 56 -8.31 2.55 -8.20
CA SER A 56 -7.60 1.95 -9.35
C SER A 56 -7.09 0.56 -9.05
N LEU A 57 -7.07 -0.30 -10.07
CA LEU A 57 -6.41 -1.59 -10.07
C LEU A 57 -5.16 -1.53 -10.96
N TYR A 58 -4.02 -1.92 -10.40
CA TYR A 58 -2.76 -2.06 -11.13
C TYR A 58 -2.34 -3.51 -11.14
N LEU A 59 -2.10 -4.06 -12.33
CA LEU A 59 -1.68 -5.45 -12.51
C LEU A 59 -0.17 -5.53 -12.67
N GLU A 60 0.47 -6.44 -11.94
CA GLU A 60 1.90 -6.72 -12.09
C GLU A 60 2.23 -7.39 -13.43
N GLN A 61 1.26 -8.11 -14.01
CA GLN A 61 1.41 -8.77 -15.31
C GLN A 61 0.24 -8.43 -16.25
N PRO A 62 0.49 -8.40 -17.57
CA PRO A 62 -0.55 -8.18 -18.55
C PRO A 62 -1.60 -9.29 -18.53
N GLY A 63 -2.83 -8.93 -18.88
CA GLY A 63 -3.95 -9.85 -18.98
C GLY A 63 -4.94 -9.39 -20.06
N THR A 64 -5.97 -10.21 -20.28
CA THR A 64 -7.05 -9.91 -21.24
C THR A 64 -8.21 -9.13 -20.60
N LEU A 65 -8.10 -8.81 -19.31
CA LEU A 65 -9.11 -8.11 -18.55
C LEU A 65 -9.32 -6.69 -19.11
N PRO A 66 -10.55 -6.29 -19.49
CA PRO A 66 -10.81 -4.91 -19.87
C PRO A 66 -10.70 -3.98 -18.65
N LEU A 67 -9.59 -3.25 -18.59
CA LEU A 67 -9.28 -2.29 -17.53
C LEU A 67 -9.96 -0.94 -17.77
N ARG A 68 -10.30 -0.22 -16.69
CA ARG A 68 -10.83 1.15 -16.77
C ARG A 68 -9.70 2.13 -17.10
N GLY A 69 -10.04 3.34 -17.54
CA GLY A 69 -9.02 4.33 -17.94
C GLY A 69 -8.02 4.73 -16.84
N HIS A 70 -8.37 4.57 -15.57
CA HIS A 70 -7.48 4.87 -14.44
C HIS A 70 -6.82 3.62 -13.83
N ASP A 71 -7.14 2.42 -14.34
CA ASP A 71 -6.44 1.18 -14.04
C ASP A 71 -5.20 1.06 -14.93
N GLY A 72 -4.29 0.13 -14.62
CA GLY A 72 -3.02 0.03 -15.33
C GLY A 72 -2.32 -1.32 -15.20
N VAL A 73 -1.25 -1.47 -15.98
CA VAL A 73 -0.45 -2.70 -16.08
C VAL A 73 1.02 -2.34 -16.07
N LEU A 74 1.81 -3.04 -15.25
CA LEU A 74 3.26 -2.96 -15.27
C LEU A 74 3.81 -3.55 -16.57
N GLN A 75 4.63 -2.77 -17.27
CA GLN A 75 5.35 -3.18 -18.46
C GLN A 75 6.71 -3.79 -18.07
N GLU A 76 7.30 -4.57 -18.98
CA GLU A 76 8.59 -5.25 -18.76
C GLU A 76 9.76 -4.28 -18.48
N ASP A 77 9.66 -3.03 -18.96
CA ASP A 77 10.66 -1.98 -18.75
C ASP A 77 10.55 -1.28 -17.38
N GLY A 78 9.62 -1.74 -16.52
CA GLY A 78 9.34 -1.15 -15.21
C GLY A 78 8.42 0.06 -15.27
N THR A 79 7.74 0.32 -16.39
CA THR A 79 6.76 1.41 -16.52
C THR A 79 5.37 0.91 -16.18
N LEU A 80 4.69 1.53 -15.21
CA LEU A 80 3.25 1.33 -14.99
C LEU A 80 2.46 2.17 -15.99
N LEU A 81 1.79 1.52 -16.95
CA LEU A 81 0.98 2.18 -17.97
C LEU A 81 -0.51 2.10 -17.65
N LEU A 82 -1.20 3.24 -17.63
CA LEU A 82 -2.63 3.34 -17.36
C LEU A 82 -3.44 3.32 -18.66
N GLY A 83 -4.70 2.88 -18.57
CA GLY A 83 -5.60 2.82 -19.73
C GLY A 83 -5.88 4.17 -20.41
N ASN A 84 -5.67 5.29 -19.70
CA ASN A 84 -5.79 6.65 -20.23
C ASN A 84 -4.49 7.19 -20.87
N GLY A 85 -3.42 6.37 -20.94
CA GLY A 85 -2.12 6.76 -21.50
C GLY A 85 -1.15 7.41 -20.51
N ASN A 86 -1.58 7.70 -19.28
CA ASN A 86 -0.65 8.12 -18.23
C ASN A 86 0.29 6.97 -17.88
N HIS A 87 1.50 7.30 -17.48
CA HIS A 87 2.48 6.30 -17.08
C HIS A 87 3.36 6.81 -15.94
N MET A 88 3.91 5.89 -15.16
CA MET A 88 4.89 6.18 -14.12
C MET A 88 5.90 5.06 -14.04
N LYS A 89 7.18 5.41 -14.10
CA LYS A 89 8.26 4.42 -13.97
C LYS A 89 8.45 4.03 -12.51
N LEU A 90 8.76 2.75 -12.25
CA LEU A 90 9.24 2.34 -10.94
C LEU A 90 10.58 3.05 -10.65
N ALA A 91 10.68 3.60 -9.45
CA ALA A 91 11.89 4.27 -8.99
C ALA A 91 13.00 3.23 -8.83
N VAL A 92 14.18 3.56 -9.34
CA VAL A 92 15.40 2.77 -9.18
C VAL A 92 16.40 3.53 -8.33
N THR A 93 16.36 4.87 -8.36
CA THR A 93 17.27 5.75 -7.63
C THR A 93 16.51 6.88 -6.97
N GLN A 94 16.95 7.27 -5.78
CA GLN A 94 16.41 8.42 -5.07
C GLN A 94 16.53 9.69 -5.93
N GLY A 95 15.41 10.38 -6.13
CA GLY A 95 15.32 11.62 -6.90
C GLY A 95 14.88 11.44 -8.35
N ASP A 96 14.67 10.21 -8.83
CA ASP A 96 14.17 9.97 -10.20
C ASP A 96 12.68 10.28 -10.37
N GLY A 97 11.97 10.55 -9.27
CA GLY A 97 10.55 10.92 -9.25
C GLY A 97 9.59 9.78 -9.56
N GLY A 98 10.09 8.54 -9.67
CA GLY A 98 9.29 7.35 -9.94
C GLY A 98 8.48 6.84 -8.75
N LEU A 99 7.69 5.80 -9.04
CA LEU A 99 6.94 5.02 -8.06
C LEU A 99 7.91 4.19 -7.21
N VAL A 100 8.05 4.53 -5.93
CA VAL A 100 8.94 3.79 -5.03
C VAL A 100 8.40 2.38 -4.81
N PRO A 101 9.18 1.32 -5.09
CA PRO A 101 8.74 -0.04 -4.88
C PRO A 101 8.69 -0.38 -3.38
N GLU A 102 8.04 -1.48 -3.02
CA GLU A 102 7.80 -1.85 -1.61
C GLU A 102 9.09 -1.95 -0.77
N GLN A 103 10.21 -2.37 -1.38
CA GLN A 103 11.50 -2.48 -0.69
C GLN A 103 12.04 -1.10 -0.27
N GLY A 104 11.70 -0.04 -0.99
CA GLY A 104 12.07 1.33 -0.65
C GLY A 104 11.33 1.88 0.57
N LEU A 105 10.29 1.20 1.06
CA LEU A 105 9.50 1.65 2.20
C LEU A 105 10.30 1.65 3.51
N CYS A 106 11.28 0.74 3.67
CA CYS A 106 12.19 0.75 4.82
C CYS A 106 13.02 2.05 4.90
N GLU A 107 13.30 2.65 3.74
CA GLU A 107 14.07 3.89 3.59
C GLU A 107 13.18 5.10 3.27
N MET A 108 11.89 5.02 3.60
CA MET A 108 10.88 6.00 3.19
C MET A 108 11.28 7.46 3.45
N ALA A 109 11.99 7.76 4.55
CA ALA A 109 12.51 9.11 4.82
C ALA A 109 13.45 9.62 3.71
N LEU A 110 14.38 8.78 3.25
CA LEU A 110 15.36 9.16 2.22
C LEU A 110 14.67 9.37 0.88
N TRP A 111 13.73 8.51 0.53
CA TRP A 111 12.92 8.67 -0.69
C TRP A 111 12.07 9.94 -0.66
N LEU A 112 11.47 10.26 0.49
CA LEU A 112 10.68 11.48 0.67
C LEU A 112 11.55 12.74 0.62
N GLU A 113 12.75 12.72 1.20
CA GLU A 113 13.74 13.80 1.08
C GLU A 113 14.17 14.04 -0.36
N ALA A 114 14.32 12.96 -1.12
CA ALA A 114 14.63 13.02 -2.55
C ALA A 114 13.42 13.43 -3.42
N GLY A 115 12.28 13.74 -2.81
CA GLY A 115 11.12 14.31 -3.48
C GLY A 115 10.08 13.30 -3.98
N HIS A 116 10.24 12.01 -3.67
CA HIS A 116 9.23 11.01 -4.04
C HIS A 116 7.94 11.18 -3.25
N ARG A 117 6.81 10.95 -3.92
CA ARG A 117 5.46 11.09 -3.34
C ARG A 117 4.56 9.89 -3.57
N ASN A 118 5.03 8.92 -4.34
CA ASN A 118 4.27 7.76 -4.78
C ASN A 118 5.00 6.50 -4.32
N PHE A 119 4.31 5.65 -3.55
CA PHE A 119 4.90 4.45 -2.96
C PHE A 119 3.99 3.24 -3.17
N ILE A 120 4.59 2.08 -3.40
CA ILE A 120 3.93 0.79 -3.21
C ILE A 120 4.18 0.36 -1.77
N CYS A 121 3.16 -0.13 -1.09
CA CYS A 121 3.30 -0.77 0.22
C CYS A 121 2.35 -1.95 0.34
N SER A 122 2.67 -2.93 1.19
CA SER A 122 1.71 -3.92 1.66
C SER A 122 0.39 -3.25 2.09
N ALA A 123 -0.74 -3.83 1.65
CA ALA A 123 -2.06 -3.37 2.07
C ALA A 123 -2.27 -3.46 3.59
N ALA A 124 -1.50 -4.31 4.29
CA ALA A 124 -1.55 -4.43 5.74
C ALA A 124 -1.05 -3.16 6.41
N VAL A 125 0.03 -2.56 5.90
CA VAL A 125 0.67 -1.37 6.52
C VAL A 125 0.29 -0.05 5.88
N GLN A 126 -0.54 -0.09 4.82
CA GLN A 126 -0.97 1.06 4.07
C GLN A 126 -1.51 2.22 4.94
N PRO A 127 -2.30 2.01 6.01
CA PRO A 127 -2.83 3.12 6.79
C PRO A 127 -1.74 3.95 7.48
N VAL A 128 -0.72 3.29 8.04
CA VAL A 128 0.43 3.97 8.68
C VAL A 128 1.27 4.68 7.63
N ALA A 129 1.62 4.00 6.54
CA ALA A 129 2.42 4.60 5.47
C ALA A 129 1.71 5.82 4.84
N ARG A 130 0.40 5.73 4.60
CA ARG A 130 -0.41 6.86 4.11
C ARG A 130 -0.42 8.03 5.10
N ALA A 131 -0.59 7.76 6.38
CA ALA A 131 -0.57 8.79 7.41
C ALA A 131 0.79 9.52 7.45
N ILE A 132 1.90 8.80 7.27
CA ILE A 132 3.24 9.41 7.19
C ILE A 132 3.38 10.26 5.92
N LEU A 133 2.93 9.77 4.76
CA LEU A 133 2.94 10.54 3.50
C LEU A 133 2.15 11.85 3.60
N ASN A 134 1.01 11.81 4.28
CA ASN A 134 0.17 12.98 4.48
C ASN A 134 0.77 13.97 5.51
N ILE A 135 1.51 13.49 6.53
CA ILE A 135 2.21 14.36 7.50
C ILE A 135 3.42 15.01 6.84
N TRP A 136 4.19 14.27 6.02
CA TRP A 136 5.47 14.72 5.47
C TRP A 136 5.49 16.14 4.90
N PRO A 137 4.56 16.56 4.03
CA PRO A 137 4.57 17.94 3.50
C PRO A 137 4.19 19.01 4.52
N LEU A 138 3.57 18.65 5.64
CA LEU A 138 3.13 19.56 6.70
C LEU A 138 4.18 19.67 7.82
N ASP A 139 4.69 18.54 8.29
CA ASP A 139 5.68 18.44 9.36
C ASP A 139 6.62 17.24 9.13
N PRO A 140 7.74 17.44 8.38
CA PRO A 140 8.74 16.40 8.17
C PRO A 140 9.35 15.86 9.47
N TYR A 141 9.43 16.66 10.53
CA TYR A 141 10.00 16.23 11.81
C TYR A 141 9.07 15.24 12.51
N LEU A 142 7.76 15.50 12.52
CA LEU A 142 6.76 14.59 13.05
C LEU A 142 6.68 13.30 12.22
N ALA A 143 6.73 13.38 10.89
CA ALA A 143 6.78 12.20 10.04
C ALA A 143 8.00 11.32 10.35
N ARG A 144 9.19 11.93 10.52
CA ARG A 144 10.41 11.21 10.94
C ARG A 144 10.25 10.55 12.29
N HIS A 145 9.61 11.21 13.25
CA HIS A 145 9.36 10.63 14.56
C HIS A 145 8.54 9.33 14.46
N PHE A 146 7.50 9.30 13.63
CA PHE A 146 6.74 8.07 13.37
C PHE A 146 7.56 7.02 12.60
N LEU A 147 8.41 7.44 11.66
CA LEU A 147 9.31 6.55 10.93
C LEU A 147 10.31 5.84 11.86
N LEU A 148 10.75 6.47 12.96
CA LEU A 148 11.60 5.79 13.97
C LEU A 148 10.94 4.55 14.57
N SER A 149 9.60 4.52 14.64
CA SER A 149 8.85 3.32 15.08
C SER A 149 8.46 2.41 13.91
N PHE A 150 8.20 2.98 12.73
CA PHE A 150 7.70 2.22 11.58
C PHE A 150 8.81 1.47 10.83
N THR A 151 9.96 2.10 10.60
CA THR A 151 11.08 1.50 9.85
C THR A 151 11.55 0.18 10.46
N PRO A 152 11.76 0.04 11.79
CA PRO A 152 12.14 -1.25 12.38
C PRO A 152 11.08 -2.33 12.14
N LEU A 153 9.79 -1.98 12.24
CA LEU A 153 8.70 -2.92 11.94
C LEU A 153 8.76 -3.38 10.48
N LEU A 154 9.00 -2.48 9.53
CA LEU A 154 9.13 -2.85 8.11
C LEU A 154 10.33 -3.77 7.86
N CYS A 155 11.47 -3.51 8.51
CA CYS A 155 12.68 -4.32 8.37
C CYS A 155 12.52 -5.73 8.95
N GLU A 156 11.71 -5.89 9.99
CA GLU A 156 11.50 -7.17 10.68
C GLU A 156 10.25 -7.92 10.21
N ALA A 157 9.42 -7.30 9.37
CA ALA A 157 8.14 -7.86 8.96
C ALA A 157 8.29 -9.15 8.16
N THR A 158 7.47 -10.14 8.51
CA THR A 158 7.26 -11.33 7.67
C THR A 158 5.92 -11.26 6.96
N GLU A 159 5.74 -12.07 5.91
CA GLU A 159 4.42 -12.20 5.26
C GLU A 159 3.34 -12.66 6.25
N ALA A 160 3.68 -13.52 7.21
CA ALA A 160 2.75 -13.97 8.24
C ALA A 160 2.28 -12.81 9.15
N ASP A 161 3.17 -11.84 9.44
CA ASP A 161 2.81 -10.66 10.22
C ASP A 161 1.81 -9.77 9.48
N TYR A 162 2.00 -9.55 8.18
CA TYR A 162 1.05 -8.80 7.35
C TYR A 162 -0.32 -9.48 7.29
N LEU A 163 -0.35 -10.80 7.12
CA LEU A 163 -1.60 -11.56 7.16
C LEU A 163 -2.29 -11.47 8.52
N ALA A 164 -1.52 -11.54 9.61
CA ALA A 164 -2.04 -11.42 10.97
C ALA A 164 -2.60 -10.03 11.28
N VAL A 165 -2.11 -8.95 10.65
CA VAL A 165 -2.71 -7.60 10.75
C VAL A 165 -4.14 -7.60 10.26
N PHE A 166 -4.40 -8.20 9.08
CA PHE A 166 -5.75 -8.24 8.53
C PHE A 166 -6.71 -8.98 9.48
N SER A 167 -6.33 -10.15 9.97
CA SER A 167 -7.14 -10.92 10.93
C SER A 167 -7.36 -10.17 12.25
N THR A 168 -6.36 -9.42 12.71
CA THR A 168 -6.41 -8.66 13.96
C THR A 168 -7.39 -7.49 13.91
N ARG A 169 -7.52 -6.82 12.75
CA ARG A 169 -8.47 -5.72 12.56
C ARG A 169 -9.93 -6.17 12.66
N GLU A 170 -10.24 -7.40 12.25
CA GLU A 170 -11.59 -7.97 12.40
C GLU A 170 -11.88 -8.42 13.83
N SER A 171 -10.94 -9.13 14.46
CA SER A 171 -11.27 -9.95 15.64
C SER A 171 -11.06 -9.28 16.99
N GLY A 172 -10.47 -8.08 17.08
CA GLY A 172 -10.40 -7.24 18.29
C GLY A 172 -9.60 -7.79 19.48
N ALA A 173 -9.54 -9.10 19.72
CA ALA A 173 -9.26 -9.68 21.04
C ALA A 173 -8.46 -11.00 21.03
N THR A 174 -7.76 -11.37 19.95
CA THR A 174 -6.83 -12.52 19.98
C THR A 174 -5.46 -12.13 20.50
N ALA A 175 -4.74 -13.09 21.11
CA ALA A 175 -3.32 -12.95 21.42
C ALA A 175 -2.56 -12.64 20.12
N ARG A 176 -1.82 -11.54 20.12
CA ARG A 176 -1.18 -11.00 18.92
C ARG A 176 0.31 -11.33 18.96
N PRO A 177 0.93 -11.65 17.81
CA PRO A 177 2.38 -11.58 17.70
C PRO A 177 2.87 -10.19 18.13
N ALA A 178 4.04 -10.13 18.77
CA ALA A 178 4.58 -8.88 19.31
C ALA A 178 4.71 -7.79 18.22
N TRP A 179 5.10 -8.19 17.01
CA TRP A 179 5.16 -7.32 15.84
C TRP A 179 3.80 -6.69 15.52
N VAL A 180 2.75 -7.51 15.42
CA VAL A 180 1.38 -7.06 15.10
C VAL A 180 0.85 -6.14 16.19
N GLU A 181 1.15 -6.43 17.45
CA GLU A 181 0.77 -5.54 18.55
C GLU A 181 1.46 -4.17 18.44
N ALA A 182 2.76 -4.15 18.16
CA ALA A 182 3.53 -2.93 17.97
C ALA A 182 3.01 -2.10 16.78
N TYR A 183 2.76 -2.75 15.63
CA TYR A 183 2.16 -2.11 14.47
C TYR A 183 0.77 -1.54 14.76
N MET A 184 -0.13 -2.31 15.38
CA MET A 184 -1.49 -1.84 15.70
C MET A 184 -1.48 -0.70 16.73
N LYS A 185 -0.50 -0.64 17.64
CA LYS A 185 -0.30 0.52 18.54
C LYS A 185 0.11 1.76 17.75
N LEU A 186 1.02 1.62 16.78
CA LEU A 186 1.45 2.72 15.92
C LEU A 186 0.29 3.23 15.05
N GLU A 187 -0.47 2.34 14.41
CA GLU A 187 -1.66 2.70 13.63
C GLU A 187 -2.67 3.48 14.46
N LYS A 188 -2.98 3.02 15.68
CA LYS A 188 -3.90 3.73 16.59
C LYS A 188 -3.38 5.11 17.01
N LYS A 189 -2.07 5.25 17.24
CA LYS A 189 -1.45 6.55 17.58
C LYS A 189 -1.62 7.55 16.44
N LEU A 190 -1.32 7.12 15.20
CA LEU A 190 -1.48 7.95 14.00
C LEU A 190 -2.94 8.28 13.75
N HIS A 191 -3.85 7.32 13.88
CA HIS A 191 -5.28 7.55 13.68
C HIS A 191 -5.85 8.62 14.63
N ARG A 192 -5.43 8.62 15.91
CA ARG A 192 -5.82 9.65 16.89
C ARG A 192 -5.26 11.02 16.52
N ALA A 193 -3.97 11.10 16.20
CA ALA A 193 -3.32 12.34 15.80
C ALA A 193 -3.95 12.98 14.55
N TYR A 194 -4.63 12.18 13.71
CA TYR A 194 -5.31 12.62 12.49
C TYR A 194 -6.79 12.96 12.65
N LEU A 195 -7.46 12.50 13.73
CA LEU A 195 -8.88 12.82 13.98
C LEU A 195 -9.07 14.04 14.88
N ASP A 196 -8.03 14.45 15.62
CA ASP A 196 -8.06 15.65 16.46
C ASP A 196 -7.78 16.96 15.66
N HIS A 197 -7.70 16.89 14.32
CA HIS A 197 -7.47 18.03 13.42
C HIS A 197 -8.48 18.09 12.27
#